data_AF-A0A3A6Q5I7-F1
#
_entry.id   AF-A0A3A6Q5I7-F1
#
_cell.length_a   1.000
_cell.length_b   1.000
_cell.length_c   1.000
_cell.angle_alpha   90.00
_cell.angle_beta   90.00
_cell.angle_gamma   90.00
#
_symmetry.space_group_name_H-M   'P 1'
#
loop_
_entity.id
_entity.type
_entity.pdbx_description
1 polymer ?
#
loop_
_entity_poly.entity_id
_entity_poly.type
_entity_poly.pdbx_seq_one_letter_code
_entity_poly.pdbx_strand_id
1 'polypeptide(L)'
;MESLTSGLTTGGLAPPLFLAIGIAAGVVAALVMDWPMSRQPEGFTPAYIAAGVLTRTPPTDVRFRTAMFVHHLAGGLAGLLYGLVALGVDRLPPTLPPTVGVGLPAHLVGVIVVVGFIYAFFAHLVLPRAGGRPYEEQATAVRGQWLRSALVYGLTVLVVAPVVVVSVSP
;
A
#
# COMPACT_ATOMS: atom_id res chain seq x y z
N MET A 1 -42.05 -3.00 -3.69
CA MET A 1 -41.02 -1.94 -3.52
C MET A 1 -39.76 -2.64 -3.05
N GLU A 2 -39.01 -3.14 -4.02
CA GLU A 2 -37.74 -3.83 -3.82
C GLU A 2 -36.68 -2.78 -3.49
N SER A 3 -35.94 -2.99 -2.40
CA SER A 3 -35.04 -2.00 -1.84
C SER A 3 -33.90 -1.66 -2.81
N LEU A 4 -33.84 -0.40 -3.25
CA LEU A 4 -32.77 0.16 -4.11
C LEU A 4 -31.37 0.13 -3.45
N THR A 5 -31.23 -0.39 -2.24
CA THR A 5 -29.95 -0.49 -1.52
C THR A 5 -29.17 -1.78 -1.79
N SER A 6 -29.80 -2.82 -2.35
CA SER A 6 -29.15 -4.12 -2.59
C SER A 6 -28.00 -4.07 -3.59
N GLY A 7 -27.89 -2.99 -4.38
CA GLY A 7 -26.82 -2.80 -5.36
C GLY A 7 -25.51 -2.20 -4.82
N LEU A 8 -25.45 -1.76 -3.56
CA LEU A 8 -24.28 -1.06 -3.00
C LEU A 8 -23.44 -1.88 -2.02
N THR A 9 -23.88 -3.08 -1.65
CA THR A 9 -23.16 -3.93 -0.70
C THR A 9 -22.25 -4.88 -1.46
N THR A 10 -20.99 -4.49 -1.61
CA THR A 10 -19.91 -5.41 -1.97
C THR A 10 -19.79 -6.43 -0.83
N GLY A 11 -20.25 -7.67 -1.05
CA GLY A 11 -20.15 -8.76 -0.07
C GLY A 11 -20.73 -8.48 1.33
N GLY A 12 -21.72 -7.60 1.45
CA GLY A 12 -22.34 -7.21 2.72
C GLY A 12 -21.64 -6.06 3.47
N LEU A 13 -20.44 -5.61 3.04
CA LEU A 13 -19.75 -4.47 3.64
C LEU A 13 -20.04 -3.17 2.87
N ALA A 14 -20.25 -2.07 3.60
CA ALA A 14 -20.39 -0.76 3.01
C ALA A 14 -19.05 -0.31 2.37
N PRO A 15 -19.04 0.24 1.14
CA PRO A 15 -17.80 0.65 0.47
C PRO A 15 -16.91 1.59 1.29
N PRO A 16 -17.44 2.61 2.02
CA PRO A 16 -16.60 3.46 2.87
C PRO A 16 -15.90 2.70 4.00
N LEU A 17 -16.56 1.68 4.58
CA LEU A 17 -15.97 0.83 5.60
C LEU A 17 -14.84 -0.03 5.00
N PHE A 18 -15.05 -0.60 3.82
CA PHE A 18 -14.00 -1.35 3.12
C PHE A 18 -12.77 -0.47 2.81
N LEU A 19 -12.98 0.78 2.40
CA LEU A 19 -11.89 1.74 2.21
C LEU A 19 -11.15 2.07 3.52
N ALA A 20 -11.89 2.24 4.62
CA ALA A 20 -11.30 2.45 5.94
C ALA A 20 -10.46 1.25 6.40
N ILE A 21 -10.94 0.03 6.15
CA ILE A 21 -10.18 -1.21 6.38
C ILE A 21 -8.92 -1.24 5.51
N GLY A 22 -9.03 -0.86 4.23
CA GLY A 22 -7.88 -0.74 3.33
C GLY A 22 -6.82 0.22 3.86
N ILE A 23 -7.21 1.40 4.34
CA ILE A 23 -6.31 2.39 4.97
C ILE A 23 -5.63 1.79 6.20
N ALA A 24 -6.41 1.19 7.11
CA ALA A 24 -5.87 0.60 8.33
C ALA A 24 -4.88 -0.54 8.03
N ALA A 25 -5.24 -1.44 7.09
CA ALA A 25 -4.36 -2.50 6.62
C ALA A 25 -3.08 -1.95 5.99
N GLY A 26 -3.16 -0.85 5.25
CA GLY A 26 -1.99 -0.16 4.67
C GLY A 26 -1.06 0.45 5.73
N VAL A 27 -1.61 1.03 6.79
CA VAL A 27 -0.80 1.52 7.93
C VAL A 27 -0.10 0.34 8.63
N VAL A 28 -0.81 -0.75 8.90
CA VAL A 28 -0.23 -1.97 9.49
C VAL A 28 0.85 -2.55 8.58
N ALA A 29 0.61 -2.59 7.27
CA ALA A 29 1.57 -3.06 6.29
C ALA A 29 2.85 -2.20 6.25
N ALA A 30 2.73 -0.88 6.36
CA ALA A 30 3.88 0.02 6.48
C ALA A 30 4.68 -0.22 7.77
N LEU A 31 3.99 -0.46 8.90
CA LEU A 31 4.66 -0.82 10.17
C LEU A 31 5.41 -2.16 10.06
N VAL A 32 4.83 -3.17 9.44
CA VAL A 32 5.51 -4.47 9.23
C VAL A 32 6.69 -4.31 8.26
N MET A 33 6.54 -3.47 7.24
CA MET A 33 7.59 -3.15 6.27
C MET A 33 8.80 -2.45 6.91
N ASP A 34 8.65 -1.81 8.08
CA ASP A 34 9.78 -1.19 8.80
C ASP A 34 10.84 -2.24 9.21
N TRP A 35 10.43 -3.50 9.44
CA TRP A 35 11.37 -4.58 9.75
C TRP A 35 12.40 -4.76 8.64
N PRO A 36 12.04 -5.17 7.40
CA PRO A 36 13.04 -5.37 6.35
C PRO A 36 13.76 -4.08 6.00
N MET A 37 13.10 -2.92 6.07
CA MET A 37 13.74 -1.61 5.85
C MET A 37 14.88 -1.36 6.85
N SER A 38 14.70 -1.67 8.13
CA SER A 38 15.74 -1.50 9.15
C SER A 38 16.96 -2.42 9.00
N ARG A 39 16.87 -3.44 8.14
CA ARG A 39 17.95 -4.40 7.87
C ARG A 39 18.62 -4.17 6.51
N GLN A 40 18.28 -3.08 5.83
CA GLN A 40 18.80 -2.74 4.51
C GLN A 40 19.46 -1.35 4.58
N PRO A 41 20.68 -1.17 4.03
CA PRO A 41 21.37 0.12 4.07
C PRO A 41 20.51 1.29 3.57
N GLU A 42 19.76 1.08 2.49
CA GLU A 42 18.93 2.10 1.84
C GLU A 42 17.42 1.93 2.12
N GLY A 43 17.07 1.14 3.15
CA GLY A 43 15.69 0.74 3.38
C GLY A 43 14.73 1.90 3.64
N PHE A 44 15.19 2.96 4.31
CA PHE A 44 14.38 4.15 4.64
C PHE A 44 14.54 5.32 3.67
N THR A 45 15.42 5.22 2.66
CA THR A 45 15.71 6.31 1.71
C THR A 45 14.44 6.87 1.04
N PRO A 46 13.48 6.04 0.59
CA PRO A 46 12.17 6.49 0.13
C PRO A 46 11.42 7.41 1.10
N ALA A 47 11.41 7.07 2.40
CA ALA A 47 10.70 7.81 3.43
C ALA A 47 11.34 9.19 3.68
N TYR A 48 12.67 9.26 3.72
CA TYR A 48 13.40 10.52 3.84
C TYR A 48 13.19 11.44 2.63
N ILE A 49 13.22 10.89 1.41
CA ILE A 49 12.94 11.67 0.19
C ILE A 49 11.52 12.22 0.22
N ALA A 50 10.52 11.37 0.52
CA ALA A 50 9.13 11.79 0.58
C ALA A 50 8.90 12.90 1.64
N ALA A 51 9.47 12.73 2.83
CA ALA A 51 9.39 13.73 3.88
C ALA A 51 10.15 15.02 3.51
N GLY A 52 11.30 14.91 2.85
CA GLY A 52 12.06 16.07 2.36
C GLY A 52 11.27 16.89 1.35
N VAL A 53 10.57 16.23 0.41
CA VAL A 53 9.67 16.90 -0.53
C VAL A 53 8.53 17.62 0.19
N LEU A 54 7.86 16.95 1.15
CA LEU A 54 6.73 17.53 1.88
C LEU A 54 7.14 18.70 2.79
N THR A 55 8.34 18.65 3.37
CA THR A 55 8.84 19.67 4.30
C THR A 55 9.74 20.71 3.65
N ARG A 56 10.09 20.54 2.37
CA ARG A 56 11.09 21.34 1.63
C ARG A 56 12.46 21.36 2.33
N THR A 57 12.83 20.23 2.92
CA THR A 57 14.09 20.03 3.64
C THR A 57 14.94 19.02 2.87
N PRO A 58 16.27 19.22 2.73
CA PRO A 58 17.14 18.21 2.14
C PRO A 58 16.94 16.85 2.83
N PRO A 59 16.85 15.72 2.10
CA PRO A 59 16.58 14.42 2.70
C PRO A 59 17.57 14.02 3.82
N THR A 60 18.82 14.50 3.75
CA THR A 60 19.87 14.31 4.77
C THR A 60 19.58 15.02 6.09
N ASP A 61 18.74 16.06 6.06
CA ASP A 61 18.45 16.93 7.20
C ASP A 61 17.07 16.63 7.80
N VAL A 62 16.30 15.73 7.16
CA VAL A 62 14.98 15.31 7.64
C VAL A 62 15.14 14.46 8.90
N ARG A 63 14.38 14.79 9.95
CA ARG A 63 14.34 13.99 11.17
C ARG A 63 13.69 12.64 10.92
N PHE A 64 14.27 11.57 11.47
CA PHE A 64 13.72 10.21 11.37
C PHE A 64 12.23 10.13 11.72
N ARG A 65 11.77 10.77 12.80
CA ARG A 65 10.35 10.82 13.18
C ARG A 65 9.45 11.37 12.08
N THR A 66 9.90 12.39 11.36
CA THR A 66 9.15 12.99 10.24
C THR A 66 9.11 12.03 9.06
N ALA A 67 10.24 11.38 8.73
CA ALA A 67 10.29 10.34 7.70
C ALA A 67 9.33 9.19 8.00
N MET A 68 9.31 8.70 9.24
CA MET A 68 8.39 7.63 9.67
C MET A 68 6.93 8.05 9.58
N PHE A 69 6.59 9.25 10.07
CA PHE A 69 5.22 9.75 9.95
C PHE A 69 4.74 9.78 8.50
N VAL A 70 5.57 10.29 7.59
CA VAL A 70 5.27 10.34 6.15
C VAL A 70 5.19 8.94 5.55
N HIS A 71 6.06 8.02 5.95
CA HIS A 71 6.04 6.62 5.51
C HIS A 71 4.74 5.92 5.89
N HIS A 72 4.31 6.01 7.16
CA HIS A 72 3.06 5.38 7.61
C HIS A 72 1.83 6.04 6.98
N LEU A 73 1.85 7.37 6.79
CA LEU A 73 0.80 8.09 6.05
C LEU A 73 0.72 7.61 4.59
N ALA A 74 1.86 7.51 3.91
CA ALA A 74 1.94 6.97 2.55
C ALA A 74 1.46 5.52 2.49
N GLY A 75 1.77 4.71 3.51
CA GLY A 75 1.22 3.37 3.67
C GLY A 75 -0.30 3.35 3.74
N GLY A 76 -0.91 4.23 4.54
CA GLY A 76 -2.37 4.37 4.59
C GLY A 76 -2.97 4.78 3.24
N LEU A 77 -2.34 5.73 2.54
CA LEU A 77 -2.78 6.16 1.19
C LEU A 77 -2.64 5.05 0.14
N ALA A 78 -1.60 4.23 0.23
CA ALA A 78 -1.46 3.04 -0.61
C ALA A 78 -2.54 2.00 -0.28
N GLY A 79 -2.91 1.85 1.00
CA GLY A 79 -4.05 1.04 1.43
C GLY A 79 -5.39 1.53 0.85
N LEU A 80 -5.58 2.84 0.78
CA LEU A 80 -6.71 3.46 0.08
C LEU A 80 -6.70 3.13 -1.41
N LEU A 81 -5.55 3.24 -2.08
CA LEU A 81 -5.41 2.86 -3.49
C LEU A 81 -5.79 1.39 -3.72
N TYR A 82 -5.32 0.49 -2.87
CA TYR A 82 -5.72 -0.92 -2.87
C TYR A 82 -7.25 -1.06 -2.82
N GLY A 83 -7.90 -0.41 -1.85
CA GLY A 83 -9.35 -0.49 -1.66
C GLY A 83 -10.14 0.05 -2.87
N LEU A 84 -9.69 1.16 -3.44
CA LEU A 84 -10.29 1.76 -4.63
C LEU A 84 -10.20 0.85 -5.85
N VAL A 85 -9.02 0.24 -6.08
CA VAL A 85 -8.82 -0.70 -7.18
C VAL A 85 -9.66 -1.95 -6.99
N ALA A 86 -9.65 -2.54 -5.79
CA ALA A 86 -10.44 -3.73 -5.49
C ALA A 86 -11.94 -3.48 -5.71
N LEU A 87 -12.50 -2.38 -5.18
CA LEU A 87 -13.89 -2.02 -5.44
C LEU A 87 -14.17 -1.72 -6.92
N GLY A 88 -13.21 -1.13 -7.64
CA GLY A 88 -13.34 -0.87 -9.07
C GLY A 88 -13.44 -2.16 -9.89
N VAL A 89 -12.54 -3.12 -9.61
CA VAL A 89 -12.49 -4.43 -10.27
C VAL A 89 -13.70 -5.29 -9.91
N ASP A 90 -14.18 -5.21 -8.66
CA ASP A 90 -15.31 -6.02 -8.21
C ASP A 90 -16.63 -5.69 -8.92
N ARG A 91 -16.73 -4.50 -9.54
CA ARG A 91 -17.87 -4.11 -10.37
C ARG A 91 -17.89 -4.77 -11.75
N LEU A 92 -16.84 -5.50 -12.13
CA LEU A 92 -16.74 -6.15 -13.45
C LEU A 92 -17.43 -7.53 -13.44
N PRO A 93 -18.29 -7.86 -14.42
CA PRO A 93 -18.95 -9.18 -14.48
C PRO A 93 -18.04 -10.29 -15.06
N PRO A 94 -18.18 -11.58 -14.65
CA PRO A 94 -18.64 -12.09 -13.36
C PRO A 94 -17.43 -12.36 -12.44
N THR A 95 -17.37 -11.66 -11.31
CA THR A 95 -16.45 -12.01 -10.21
C THR A 95 -17.02 -13.19 -9.42
N LEU A 96 -16.13 -14.01 -8.85
CA LEU A 96 -16.53 -15.07 -7.90
C LEU A 96 -17.29 -14.44 -6.72
N PRO A 97 -18.20 -15.19 -6.05
CA PRO A 97 -18.91 -14.67 -4.90
C PRO A 97 -17.94 -14.07 -3.87
N PRO A 98 -18.28 -12.91 -3.28
CA PRO A 98 -17.38 -12.18 -2.40
C PRO A 98 -17.05 -13.01 -1.17
N THR A 99 -15.75 -13.23 -0.95
CA THR A 99 -15.23 -13.99 0.21
C THR A 99 -14.72 -13.06 1.30
N VAL A 100 -14.45 -11.79 0.97
CA VAL A 100 -13.76 -10.82 1.83
C VAL A 100 -14.27 -9.39 1.59
N GLY A 101 -15.58 -9.21 1.55
CA GLY A 101 -16.20 -7.94 1.14
C GLY A 101 -16.11 -7.68 -0.37
N VAL A 102 -15.01 -8.03 -1.03
CA VAL A 102 -14.88 -8.12 -2.51
C VAL A 102 -14.67 -9.58 -2.93
N GLY A 103 -14.84 -9.87 -4.22
CA GLY A 103 -14.43 -11.12 -4.83
C GLY A 103 -12.91 -11.34 -4.74
N LEU A 104 -12.48 -12.60 -4.60
CA LEU A 104 -11.07 -12.97 -4.55
C LEU A 104 -10.25 -12.39 -5.72
N PRO A 105 -10.72 -12.41 -6.99
CA PRO A 105 -9.98 -11.80 -8.10
C PRO A 105 -9.75 -10.30 -7.90
N ALA A 106 -10.76 -9.57 -7.42
CA ALA A 106 -10.66 -8.13 -7.17
C ALA A 106 -9.68 -7.81 -6.04
N HIS A 107 -9.66 -8.60 -4.98
CA HIS A 107 -8.67 -8.49 -3.91
C HIS A 107 -7.24 -8.70 -4.42
N LEU A 108 -7.00 -9.78 -5.16
CA LEU A 108 -5.69 -10.10 -5.72
C LEU A 108 -5.20 -9.02 -6.70
N VAL A 109 -6.07 -8.53 -7.59
CA VAL A 109 -5.73 -7.43 -8.49
C VAL A 109 -5.40 -6.17 -7.71
N GLY A 110 -6.18 -5.83 -6.68
CA GLY A 110 -5.87 -4.70 -5.80
C GLY A 110 -4.48 -4.80 -5.18
N VAL A 111 -4.12 -5.98 -4.65
CA VAL A 111 -2.79 -6.22 -4.04
C VAL A 111 -1.68 -6.11 -5.09
N ILE A 112 -1.85 -6.71 -6.27
CA ILE A 112 -0.87 -6.65 -7.35
C ILE A 112 -0.66 -5.20 -7.80
N VAL A 113 -1.74 -4.43 -7.98
CA VAL A 113 -1.67 -3.04 -8.42
C VAL A 113 -0.99 -2.17 -7.38
N VAL A 114 -1.32 -2.29 -6.09
CA VAL A 114 -0.68 -1.45 -5.06
C VAL A 114 0.81 -1.79 -4.90
N VAL A 115 1.19 -3.07 -4.95
CA VAL A 115 2.60 -3.49 -4.89
C VAL A 115 3.36 -2.99 -6.11
N GLY A 116 2.79 -3.19 -7.30
CA GLY A 116 3.37 -2.71 -8.56
C GLY A 116 3.53 -1.18 -8.56
N PHE A 117 2.52 -0.45 -8.07
CA PHE A 117 2.57 1.00 -7.93
C PHE A 117 3.68 1.45 -6.97
N ILE A 118 3.71 0.94 -5.73
CA ILE A 118 4.73 1.29 -4.74
C ILE A 118 6.13 0.99 -5.28
N TYR A 119 6.31 -0.20 -5.85
CA TYR A 119 7.59 -0.60 -6.43
C TYR A 119 8.00 0.35 -7.57
N ALA A 120 7.15 0.50 -8.59
CA ALA A 120 7.50 1.25 -9.79
C ALA A 120 7.66 2.75 -9.51
N PHE A 121 6.80 3.33 -8.67
CA PHE A 121 6.87 4.74 -8.31
C PHE A 121 8.24 5.07 -7.69
N PHE A 122 8.71 4.29 -6.71
CA PHE A 122 9.99 4.57 -6.09
C PHE A 122 11.20 4.09 -6.92
N ALA A 123 11.16 2.87 -7.48
CA ALA A 123 12.27 2.30 -8.24
C ALA A 123 12.56 3.04 -9.56
N HIS A 124 11.51 3.56 -10.22
CA HIS A 124 11.63 4.15 -11.55
C HIS A 124 11.34 5.64 -11.59
N LEU A 125 10.67 6.22 -10.60
CA LEU A 125 10.39 7.66 -10.58
C LEU A 125 11.17 8.43 -9.52
N VAL A 126 11.07 8.03 -8.25
CA VAL A 126 11.63 8.79 -7.12
C VAL A 126 13.14 8.59 -7.00
N LEU A 127 13.61 7.35 -6.87
CA LEU A 127 15.03 7.09 -6.61
C LEU A 127 15.96 7.54 -7.75
N PRO A 128 15.61 7.36 -9.05
CA PRO A 128 16.43 7.91 -10.13
C PRO A 128 16.57 9.43 -10.12
N ARG A 129 15.60 10.16 -9.53
CA ARG A 129 15.60 11.63 -9.49
C ARG A 129 16.19 12.21 -8.21
N ALA A 130 16.08 11.48 -7.10
CA ALA A 130 16.39 11.99 -5.76
C ALA A 130 17.45 11.17 -5.00
N GLY A 131 17.86 10.00 -5.52
CA GLY A 131 18.83 9.10 -4.88
C GLY A 131 20.31 9.41 -5.16
N GLY A 132 20.59 10.30 -6.12
CA GLY A 132 21.96 10.73 -6.44
C GLY A 132 22.89 9.62 -6.96
N ARG A 133 24.20 9.91 -7.02
CA ARG A 133 25.24 8.99 -7.54
C ARG A 133 25.29 7.62 -6.85
N PRO A 134 25.09 7.50 -5.51
CA PRO A 134 25.07 6.19 -4.85
C PRO A 134 23.97 5.27 -5.38
N TYR A 135 22.80 5.83 -5.72
CA TYR A 135 21.72 5.07 -6.36
C TYR A 135 22.09 4.63 -7.77
N GLU A 136 22.78 5.45 -8.55
CA GLU A 136 23.21 5.10 -9.91
C GLU A 136 24.22 3.94 -9.91
N GLU A 137 25.17 3.96 -8.97
CA GLU A 137 26.21 2.93 -8.84
C GLU A 137 25.67 1.59 -8.32
N GLN A 138 24.58 1.60 -7.54
CA GLN A 138 24.03 0.42 -6.86
C GLN A 138 22.54 0.17 -7.18
N ALA A 139 22.04 0.69 -8.31
CA ALA A 139 20.61 0.74 -8.64
C ALA A 139 19.92 -0.63 -8.53
N THR A 140 20.56 -1.70 -9.02
CA THR A 140 19.99 -3.06 -8.97
C THR A 140 19.86 -3.57 -7.53
N ALA A 141 20.85 -3.31 -6.68
CA ALA A 141 20.82 -3.73 -5.28
C ALA A 141 19.75 -2.96 -4.50
N VAL A 142 19.65 -1.64 -4.70
CA VAL A 142 18.64 -0.79 -4.07
C VAL A 142 17.23 -1.17 -4.52
N ARG A 143 17.02 -1.43 -5.82
CA ARG A 143 15.72 -1.90 -6.35
C ARG A 143 15.34 -3.26 -5.78
N GLY A 144 16.29 -4.19 -5.65
CA GLY A 144 16.04 -5.50 -5.05
C GLY A 144 15.70 -5.42 -3.55
N GLN A 145 16.38 -4.54 -2.81
CA GLN A 145 16.06 -4.20 -1.42
C GLN A 145 14.63 -3.65 -1.31
N TRP A 146 14.30 -2.66 -2.15
CA TRP A 146 12.98 -2.06 -2.20
C TRP A 146 11.86 -3.05 -2.58
N LEU A 147 12.10 -3.91 -3.56
CA LEU A 147 11.14 -4.93 -3.98
C LEU A 147 10.75 -5.84 -2.81
N ARG A 148 11.72 -6.27 -1.98
CA ARG A 148 11.43 -7.10 -0.79
C ARG A 148 10.49 -6.38 0.17
N SER A 149 10.75 -5.11 0.45
CA SER A 149 9.93 -4.30 1.36
C SER A 149 8.52 -4.08 0.77
N ALA A 150 8.41 -3.79 -0.53
CA ALA A 150 7.12 -3.67 -1.21
C ALA A 150 6.30 -4.99 -1.22
N LEU A 151 6.97 -6.14 -1.36
CA LEU A 151 6.33 -7.45 -1.24
C LEU A 151 5.83 -7.71 0.19
N VAL A 152 6.58 -7.33 1.21
CA VAL A 152 6.14 -7.42 2.61
C VAL A 152 4.89 -6.58 2.86
N TYR A 153 4.84 -5.36 2.30
CA TYR A 153 3.62 -4.55 2.33
C TYR A 153 2.44 -5.28 1.70
N GLY A 154 2.62 -5.80 0.47
CA GLY A 154 1.58 -6.53 -0.26
C GLY A 154 1.07 -7.78 0.46
N LEU A 155 1.98 -8.61 0.98
CA LEU A 155 1.64 -9.80 1.75
C LEU A 155 0.89 -9.45 3.04
N THR A 156 1.25 -8.35 3.69
CA THR A 156 0.54 -7.90 4.89
C THR A 156 -0.87 -7.44 4.53
N VAL A 157 -1.06 -6.66 3.47
CA VAL A 157 -2.42 -6.28 3.00
C VAL A 157 -3.24 -7.50 2.60
N LEU A 158 -2.62 -8.46 1.89
CA LEU A 158 -3.24 -9.73 1.47
C LEU A 158 -3.82 -10.52 2.65
N VAL A 159 -3.23 -10.42 3.84
CA VAL A 159 -3.68 -11.14 5.04
C VAL A 159 -4.54 -10.27 5.95
N VAL A 160 -4.11 -9.05 6.24
CA VAL A 160 -4.74 -8.19 7.25
C VAL A 160 -6.10 -7.70 6.81
N ALA A 161 -6.26 -7.28 5.55
CA ALA A 161 -7.56 -6.82 5.05
C ALA A 161 -8.63 -7.91 5.22
N PRO A 162 -8.40 -9.18 4.83
CA PRO A 162 -9.37 -10.23 5.08
C PRO A 162 -9.67 -10.53 6.53
N VAL A 163 -8.64 -10.59 7.37
CA VAL A 163 -8.81 -10.84 8.80
C VAL A 163 -9.71 -9.77 9.42
N VAL A 164 -9.48 -8.50 9.10
CA VAL A 164 -10.29 -7.39 9.62
C VAL A 164 -11.72 -7.47 9.09
N VAL A 165 -11.92 -7.71 7.79
CA VAL A 165 -13.25 -7.86 7.18
C VAL A 165 -14.06 -8.96 7.88
N VAL A 166 -13.49 -10.16 8.04
CA VAL A 166 -14.15 -11.28 8.72
C VAL A 166 -14.45 -10.94 10.19
N SER A 167 -13.57 -10.20 10.86
CA SER A 167 -13.74 -9.84 12.28
C SER A 167 -14.85 -8.82 12.54
N VAL A 168 -15.25 -8.05 11.52
CA VAL A 168 -16.30 -7.01 11.64
C VAL A 168 -17.57 -7.35 10.86
N SER A 169 -17.60 -8.50 10.18
CA SER A 169 -18.78 -9.00 9.48
C SER A 169 -19.63 -9.82 10.46
N PRO A 170 -20.93 -9.54 10.58
CA PRO A 170 -21.83 -10.23 11.52
C PRO A 170 -22.13 -11.69 11.14
#